data_AF-A0A7W2SPK3-F1
#
_entry.id   AF-A0A7W2SPK3-F1
#
_cell.length_a   1.000
_cell.length_b   1.000
_cell.length_c   1.000
_cell.angle_alpha   90.00
_cell.angle_beta   90.00
_cell.angle_gamma   90.00
#
_symmetry.space_group_name_H-M   'P 1'
#
loop_
_entity.id
_entity.type
_entity.pdbx_description
1 polymer ?
#
loop_
_entity_poly.entity_id
_entity_poly.type
_entity_poly.pdbx_seq_one_letter_code
_entity_poly.pdbx_strand_id
1 'polypeptide(L)'
;MLQEKIELYSKLLPKNTLIINTNEKNQSFNNYELLHDNSIDFDEIVDLNNTESDTNDLDLEQSNAGGYTFYFLKNSNYFAVVVINKLLINNIKESGFALVGNIIHLITIIHEYKHAEDAINGLNINLESKTVNRLNFEIEAECKTVEVFVSEINFNRNCIQFLAIRLLNWSQSNNNYKKHIAKGVINKFTRKQMKLWSKLDFDFYKEYKNSIS
;
A
#
# COMPACT_ATOMS: atom_id res chain seq x y z
N MET A 1 -14.27 13.32 -9.13
CA MET A 1 -14.17 13.06 -7.68
C MET A 1 -13.06 12.08 -7.30
N LEU A 2 -13.20 10.76 -7.49
CA LEU A 2 -12.18 9.79 -7.03
C LEU A 2 -10.85 9.90 -7.81
N GLN A 3 -10.93 10.13 -9.12
CA GLN A 3 -9.77 10.39 -9.99
C GLN A 3 -9.01 11.67 -9.58
N GLU A 4 -9.72 12.75 -9.23
CA GLU A 4 -9.09 14.00 -8.76
C GLU A 4 -8.37 13.80 -7.42
N LYS A 5 -8.88 12.91 -6.55
CA LYS A 5 -8.20 12.55 -5.30
C LYS A 5 -6.97 11.69 -5.56
N ILE A 6 -7.04 10.73 -6.48
CA ILE A 6 -5.86 9.97 -6.93
C ILE A 6 -4.77 10.96 -7.38
N GLU A 7 -5.12 11.91 -8.25
CA GLU A 7 -4.18 12.95 -8.71
C GLU A 7 -3.69 13.86 -7.59
N LEU A 8 -4.56 14.23 -6.63
CA LEU A 8 -4.19 15.02 -5.47
C LEU A 8 -3.17 14.28 -4.61
N TYR A 9 -3.44 13.04 -4.21
CA TYR A 9 -2.52 12.26 -3.37
C TYR A 9 -1.22 11.93 -4.11
N SER A 10 -1.27 11.70 -5.41
CA SER A 10 -0.05 11.58 -6.23
C SER A 10 0.82 12.84 -6.20
N LYS A 11 0.22 14.03 -6.05
CA LYS A 11 0.95 15.31 -5.92
C LYS A 11 1.42 15.61 -4.49
N LEU A 12 0.86 14.92 -3.49
CA LEU A 12 1.24 15.11 -2.09
C LEU A 12 2.52 14.37 -1.72
N LEU A 13 3.02 13.48 -2.57
CA LEU A 13 4.24 12.72 -2.33
C LEU A 13 5.43 13.62 -1.94
N PRO A 14 6.32 13.11 -1.08
CA PRO A 14 7.54 13.83 -0.74
C PRO A 14 8.34 14.23 -1.99
N LYS A 15 9.08 15.34 -1.92
CA LYS A 15 9.83 15.89 -3.07
C LYS A 15 10.84 14.92 -3.68
N ASN A 16 11.32 13.95 -2.91
CA ASN A 16 12.28 12.92 -3.35
C ASN A 16 11.57 11.61 -3.72
N THR A 17 10.32 11.68 -4.17
CA THR A 17 9.55 10.50 -4.55
C THR A 17 9.04 10.59 -5.98
N LEU A 18 9.17 9.49 -6.71
CA LEU A 18 8.68 9.35 -8.07
C LEU A 18 7.54 8.32 -8.10
N ILE A 19 6.51 8.55 -8.92
CA ILE A 19 5.51 7.52 -9.24
C ILE A 19 5.80 6.97 -10.61
N ILE A 20 5.97 5.65 -10.69
CA ILE A 20 6.00 4.92 -11.95
C ILE A 20 4.72 4.10 -12.05
N ASN A 21 3.99 4.31 -13.14
CA ASN A 21 2.80 3.53 -13.43
C ASN A 21 3.14 2.46 -14.45
N THR A 22 2.93 1.19 -14.11
CA THR A 22 3.25 0.06 -14.98
C THR A 22 2.01 -0.72 -15.41
N ASN A 23 2.04 -1.25 -16.63
CA ASN A 23 1.05 -2.17 -17.16
C ASN A 23 1.58 -3.62 -17.18
N GLU A 24 2.56 -3.97 -16.37
CA GLU A 24 3.12 -5.32 -16.37
C GLU A 24 2.39 -6.23 -15.39
N LYS A 25 2.14 -7.48 -15.79
CA LYS A 25 1.48 -8.49 -14.96
C LYS A 25 2.50 -9.09 -13.99
N ASN A 26 2.27 -8.96 -12.68
CA ASN A 26 2.78 -9.82 -11.60
C ASN A 26 4.14 -10.51 -11.85
N GLN A 27 5.13 -9.80 -12.39
CA GLN A 27 6.50 -10.25 -12.42
C GLN A 27 7.24 -9.50 -11.32
N SER A 28 8.21 -10.17 -10.70
CA SER A 28 9.20 -9.51 -9.87
C SER A 28 9.85 -8.43 -10.72
N PHE A 29 9.48 -7.17 -10.50
CA PHE A 29 10.05 -6.06 -11.23
C PHE A 29 11.55 -6.05 -11.00
N ASN A 30 12.32 -6.01 -12.08
CA ASN A 30 13.72 -5.67 -11.99
C ASN A 30 13.82 -4.16 -11.78
N ASN A 31 14.08 -3.73 -10.54
CA ASN A 31 14.17 -2.32 -10.19
C ASN A 31 15.20 -1.57 -11.05
N TYR A 32 16.27 -2.23 -11.52
CA TYR A 32 17.25 -1.64 -12.43
C TYR A 32 16.65 -1.32 -13.80
N GLU A 33 15.93 -2.27 -14.40
CA GLU A 33 15.24 -2.07 -15.69
C GLU A 33 14.19 -0.97 -15.57
N LEU A 34 13.42 -0.96 -14.48
CA LEU A 34 12.39 0.05 -14.26
C LEU A 34 12.97 1.47 -14.21
N LEU A 35 14.07 1.68 -13.48
CA LEU A 35 14.75 2.98 -13.43
C LEU A 35 15.32 3.35 -14.80
N HIS A 36 15.98 2.41 -15.47
CA HIS A 36 16.58 2.60 -16.78
C HIS A 36 15.54 2.99 -17.85
N ASP A 37 14.42 2.27 -17.94
CA ASP A 37 13.35 2.51 -18.92
C ASP A 37 12.65 3.85 -18.70
N ASN A 38 12.67 4.37 -17.46
CA ASN A 38 12.15 5.69 -17.12
C ASN A 38 13.24 6.79 -17.18
N SER A 39 14.43 6.49 -17.70
CA SER A 39 15.57 7.41 -17.79
C SER A 39 15.91 8.06 -16.44
N ILE A 40 15.77 7.30 -15.36
CA ILE A 40 16.12 7.72 -14.00
C ILE A 40 17.56 7.31 -13.76
N ASP A 41 18.42 8.30 -13.59
CA ASP A 41 19.82 8.11 -13.26
C ASP A 41 20.00 7.97 -11.73
N PHE A 42 20.80 6.99 -11.31
CA PHE A 42 21.01 6.57 -9.92
C PHE A 42 22.43 6.02 -9.73
N ASP A 43 22.95 6.14 -8.51
CA ASP A 43 24.25 5.57 -8.13
C ASP A 43 24.10 4.12 -7.65
N GLU A 44 23.03 3.85 -6.89
CA GLU A 44 22.80 2.56 -6.24
C GLU A 44 21.30 2.33 -5.99
N ILE A 45 20.83 1.09 -6.16
CA ILE A 45 19.53 0.65 -5.62
C ILE A 45 19.72 0.16 -4.19
N VAL A 46 18.88 0.65 -3.28
CA VAL A 46 18.96 0.31 -1.85
C VAL A 46 18.09 -0.91 -1.57
N ASP A 47 18.73 -2.07 -1.50
CA ASP A 47 18.10 -3.31 -1.05
C ASP A 47 18.07 -3.37 0.47
N LEU A 48 16.87 -3.38 1.04
CA LEU A 48 16.67 -3.44 2.48
C LEU A 48 16.77 -4.88 2.98
N ASN A 49 17.65 -5.09 3.95
CA ASN A 49 17.76 -6.34 4.66
C ASN A 49 16.88 -6.29 5.92
N ASN A 50 16.10 -7.35 6.16
CA ASN A 50 15.43 -7.55 7.44
C ASN A 50 16.50 -7.88 8.48
N THR A 51 16.77 -6.97 9.41
CA THR A 51 17.69 -7.23 10.53
C THR A 51 17.04 -7.15 11.90
N GLU A 52 15.77 -6.73 12.00
CA GLU A 52 15.08 -6.60 13.29
C GLU A 52 13.72 -7.27 13.27
N SER A 53 13.69 -8.59 13.49
CA SER A 53 12.58 -9.25 14.17
C SER A 53 12.90 -10.73 14.41
N ASP A 54 12.52 -11.24 15.58
CA ASP A 54 12.42 -12.65 15.95
C ASP A 54 11.42 -13.45 15.07
N THR A 55 11.21 -13.04 13.82
CA THR A 55 10.10 -13.47 12.97
C THR A 55 10.57 -14.24 11.76
N ASN A 56 11.52 -15.16 11.96
CA ASN A 56 11.88 -16.17 10.96
C ASN A 56 10.68 -17.04 10.51
N ASP A 57 9.53 -16.93 11.18
CA ASP A 57 8.27 -17.68 10.94
C ASP A 57 7.15 -16.87 10.26
N LEU A 58 7.43 -15.68 9.72
CA LEU A 58 6.44 -14.93 8.97
C LEU A 58 6.57 -15.28 7.49
N ASP A 59 5.61 -16.07 6.97
CA ASP A 59 5.38 -16.23 5.54
C ASP A 59 5.11 -14.85 4.92
N LEU A 60 6.19 -14.20 4.51
CA LEU A 60 6.23 -12.91 3.82
C LEU A 60 5.80 -13.13 2.37
N GLU A 61 4.56 -13.59 2.16
CA GLU A 61 3.91 -13.40 0.87
C GLU A 61 3.73 -11.90 0.66
N GLN A 62 4.63 -11.31 -0.13
CA GLN A 62 4.44 -9.98 -0.71
C GLN A 62 3.16 -10.01 -1.56
N SER A 63 2.06 -9.64 -0.93
CA SER A 63 0.78 -9.45 -1.60
C SER A 63 0.82 -8.12 -2.36
N ASN A 64 1.64 -8.03 -3.42
CA ASN A 64 1.85 -6.85 -4.28
C ASN A 64 0.66 -6.59 -5.22
N ALA A 65 -0.57 -6.77 -4.74
CA ALA A 65 -1.77 -6.76 -5.58
C ALA A 65 -2.17 -5.36 -6.07
N GLY A 66 -1.32 -4.34 -5.94
CA GLY A 66 -1.63 -2.98 -6.42
C GLY A 66 -0.41 -2.08 -6.65
N GLY A 67 0.67 -2.28 -5.88
CA GLY A 67 1.90 -1.50 -6.00
C GLY A 67 2.96 -1.94 -5.01
N TYR A 68 4.11 -1.28 -5.05
CA TYR A 68 5.21 -1.42 -4.09
C TYR A 68 6.09 -0.16 -4.11
N THR A 69 6.88 0.04 -3.05
CA THR A 69 7.88 1.10 -2.96
C THR A 69 9.29 0.51 -2.89
N PHE A 70 10.23 1.09 -3.63
CA PHE A 70 11.66 0.80 -3.50
C PHE A 70 12.48 2.09 -3.46
N TYR A 71 13.77 1.98 -3.13
CA TYR A 71 14.63 3.12 -2.82
C TYR A 71 15.92 3.09 -3.63
N PHE A 72 16.46 4.27 -3.91
CA PHE A 72 17.74 4.41 -4.60
C PHE A 72 18.50 5.63 -4.10
N LEU A 73 19.82 5.62 -4.29
CA LEU A 73 20.73 6.71 -3.97
C LEU A 73 21.09 7.46 -5.26
N LYS A 74 21.15 8.79 -5.19
CA LYS A 74 21.70 9.65 -6.25
C LYS A 74 22.38 10.87 -5.65
N ASN A 75 23.65 11.12 -5.99
CA ASN A 75 24.44 12.25 -5.51
C ASN A 75 24.37 12.37 -3.98
N SER A 76 24.54 11.26 -3.27
CA SER A 76 24.43 11.17 -1.80
C SER A 76 23.06 11.53 -1.20
N ASN A 77 22.00 11.59 -2.03
CA ASN A 77 20.62 11.82 -1.58
C ASN A 77 19.79 10.57 -1.82
N TYR A 78 18.96 10.21 -0.85
CA TYR A 78 18.03 9.09 -0.98
C TYR A 78 16.72 9.52 -1.63
N PHE A 79 16.22 8.64 -2.49
CA PHE A 79 14.96 8.79 -3.21
C PHE A 79 14.12 7.53 -3.07
N ALA A 80 12.81 7.71 -3.19
CA ALA A 80 11.83 6.62 -3.21
C ALA A 80 11.13 6.56 -4.57
N VAL A 81 10.80 5.36 -5.02
CA VAL A 81 9.95 5.13 -6.17
C VAL A 81 8.74 4.33 -5.73
N VAL A 82 7.56 4.91 -5.94
CA VAL A 82 6.27 4.25 -5.77
C VAL A 82 5.85 3.69 -7.12
N VAL A 83 5.73 2.37 -7.21
CA VAL A 83 5.31 1.68 -8.43
C VAL A 83 3.86 1.25 -8.26
N ILE A 84 3.01 1.67 -9.20
CA ILE A 84 1.58 1.34 -9.21
C ILE A 84 1.25 0.47 -10.43
N ASN A 85 0.63 -0.69 -10.19
CA ASN A 85 0.21 -1.61 -11.24
C ASN A 85 -1.18 -1.23 -11.79
N LYS A 86 -1.20 -0.68 -13.01
CA LYS A 86 -2.41 -0.26 -13.72
C LYS A 86 -3.22 -1.42 -14.31
N LEU A 87 -2.64 -2.59 -14.56
CA LEU A 87 -3.40 -3.71 -15.14
C LEU A 87 -4.46 -4.24 -14.19
N LEU A 88 -4.14 -4.33 -12.90
CA LEU A 88 -5.12 -4.71 -11.88
C LEU A 88 -6.30 -3.73 -11.87
N ILE A 89 -6.01 -2.44 -12.02
CA ILE A 89 -7.02 -1.37 -12.05
C ILE A 89 -7.84 -1.43 -13.34
N ASN A 90 -7.22 -1.68 -14.48
CA ASN A 90 -7.86 -1.69 -15.80
C ASN A 90 -8.71 -2.95 -16.02
N ASN A 91 -8.23 -4.13 -15.62
CA ASN A 91 -9.01 -5.39 -15.72
C ASN A 91 -10.29 -5.33 -14.86
N ILE A 92 -10.24 -4.62 -13.72
CA ILE A 92 -11.41 -4.38 -12.87
C ILE A 92 -12.40 -3.37 -13.53
N LYS A 93 -11.91 -2.42 -14.33
CA LYS A 93 -12.78 -1.51 -15.09
C LYS A 93 -13.54 -2.21 -16.21
N GLU A 94 -12.88 -3.11 -16.93
CA GLU A 94 -13.49 -3.87 -18.03
C GLU A 94 -14.56 -4.87 -17.56
N SER A 95 -14.46 -5.35 -16.31
CA SER A 95 -15.45 -6.24 -15.69
C SER A 95 -16.68 -5.52 -15.10
N GLY A 96 -16.83 -4.21 -15.35
CA GLY A 96 -17.93 -3.41 -14.80
C GLY A 96 -17.73 -2.97 -13.35
N PHE A 97 -16.56 -3.25 -12.76
CA PHE A 97 -16.23 -2.99 -11.36
C PHE A 97 -15.30 -1.77 -11.19
N ALA A 98 -15.36 -0.81 -12.11
CA ALA A 98 -14.47 0.36 -12.17
C ALA A 98 -14.29 1.11 -10.83
N LEU A 99 -15.34 1.16 -10.00
CA LEU A 99 -15.28 1.76 -8.67
C LEU A 99 -14.29 1.04 -7.74
N VAL A 100 -14.26 -0.30 -7.73
CA VAL A 100 -13.33 -1.09 -6.91
C VAL A 100 -11.90 -0.89 -7.37
N GLY A 101 -11.66 -0.86 -8.68
CA GLY A 101 -10.34 -0.62 -9.24
C GLY A 101 -9.79 0.72 -8.78
N ASN A 102 -10.62 1.76 -8.78
CA ASN A 102 -10.23 3.07 -8.28
C ASN A 102 -10.06 3.12 -6.74
N ILE A 103 -10.86 2.37 -5.97
CA ILE A 103 -10.70 2.26 -4.51
C ILE A 103 -9.37 1.60 -4.17
N ILE A 104 -9.05 0.47 -4.81
CA ILE A 104 -7.77 -0.23 -4.63
C ILE A 104 -6.62 0.70 -5.00
N HIS A 105 -6.71 1.39 -6.14
CA HIS A 105 -5.69 2.34 -6.57
C HIS A 105 -5.43 3.44 -5.53
N LEU A 106 -6.50 4.05 -5.00
CA LEU A 106 -6.37 5.12 -4.02
C LEU A 106 -5.80 4.60 -2.69
N ILE A 107 -6.23 3.42 -2.23
CA ILE A 107 -5.68 2.75 -1.05
C ILE A 107 -4.18 2.50 -1.25
N THR A 108 -3.78 1.96 -2.40
CA THR A 108 -2.36 1.68 -2.71
C THR A 108 -1.55 2.96 -2.70
N ILE A 109 -1.97 4.03 -3.37
CA ILE A 109 -1.20 5.29 -3.39
C ILE A 109 -0.96 5.82 -1.97
N ILE A 110 -1.99 5.82 -1.12
CA ILE A 110 -1.85 6.34 0.25
C ILE A 110 -0.96 5.45 1.11
N HIS A 111 -1.06 4.13 0.93
CA HIS A 111 -0.22 3.15 1.61
C HIS A 111 1.26 3.35 1.22
N GLU A 112 1.56 3.35 -0.09
CA GLU A 112 2.92 3.52 -0.60
C GLU A 112 3.48 4.94 -0.33
N TYR A 113 2.62 5.96 -0.28
CA TYR A 113 3.00 7.30 0.17
C TYR A 113 3.61 7.24 1.58
N LYS A 114 3.03 6.45 2.49
CA LYS A 114 3.53 6.36 3.85
C LYS A 114 4.90 5.67 3.90
N HIS A 115 5.11 4.64 3.08
CA HIS A 115 6.43 4.00 2.93
C HIS A 115 7.50 4.98 2.46
N ALA A 116 7.19 5.78 1.44
CA ALA A 116 8.09 6.84 0.96
C ALA A 116 8.35 7.93 2.01
N GLU A 117 7.32 8.34 2.76
CA GLU A 117 7.43 9.32 3.86
C GLU A 117 8.32 8.80 4.99
N ASP A 118 8.16 7.54 5.39
CA ASP A 118 8.97 6.90 6.43
C ASP A 118 10.45 6.83 6.04
N ALA A 119 10.73 6.49 4.77
CA ALA A 119 12.09 6.47 4.24
C ALA A 119 12.80 7.83 4.29
N ILE A 120 12.08 8.90 3.91
CA ILE A 120 12.65 10.25 3.89
C ILE A 120 12.86 10.81 5.29
N ASN A 121 12.02 10.41 6.24
CA ASN A 121 12.11 10.87 7.64
C ASN A 121 12.92 9.93 8.54
N GLY A 122 13.44 8.80 8.02
CA GLY A 122 14.17 7.81 8.80
C GLY A 122 13.33 7.12 9.88
N LEU A 123 12.04 6.89 9.61
CA LEU A 123 11.10 6.24 10.52
C LEU A 123 10.90 4.78 10.10
N ASN A 124 11.04 3.82 11.02
CA ASN A 124 10.91 2.37 10.77
C ASN A 124 11.89 1.77 9.74
N ILE A 125 12.67 2.60 9.06
CA ILE A 125 13.67 2.24 8.05
C ILE A 125 14.91 3.12 8.24
N ASN A 126 16.07 2.52 8.08
CA ASN A 126 17.34 3.22 7.99
C ASN A 126 18.01 2.83 6.67
N LEU A 127 18.04 3.78 5.73
CA LEU A 127 18.59 3.56 4.38
C LEU A 127 20.12 3.45 4.36
N GLU A 128 20.81 4.07 5.33
CA GLU A 128 22.27 4.01 5.44
C GLU A 128 22.73 2.63 5.92
N SER A 129 22.09 2.10 6.97
CA SER A 129 22.36 0.72 7.42
C SER A 129 21.59 -0.34 6.63
N LYS A 130 20.71 0.08 5.69
CA LYS A 130 19.83 -0.77 4.89
C LYS A 130 18.96 -1.71 5.73
N THR A 131 18.45 -1.20 6.85
CA THR A 131 17.65 -1.97 7.81
C THR A 131 16.20 -1.47 7.85
N VAL A 132 15.26 -2.38 8.12
CA VAL A 132 13.83 -2.04 8.21
C VAL A 132 13.14 -2.88 9.29
N ASN A 133 12.33 -2.23 10.12
CA ASN A 133 11.35 -2.91 10.98
C ASN A 133 10.08 -3.16 10.17
N ARG A 134 10.12 -4.21 9.37
CA ARG A 134 9.11 -4.46 8.33
C ARG A 134 7.69 -4.62 8.86
N LEU A 135 7.51 -5.14 10.06
CA LEU A 135 6.17 -5.28 10.64
C LEU A 135 5.58 -3.93 11.05
N ASN A 136 6.35 -3.10 11.78
CA ASN A 136 5.88 -1.78 12.16
C ASN A 136 5.71 -0.86 10.96
N PHE A 137 6.58 -0.98 9.97
CA PHE A 137 6.50 -0.27 8.69
C PHE A 137 5.15 -0.49 8.00
N GLU A 138 4.71 -1.74 7.84
CA GLU A 138 3.40 -2.05 7.27
C GLU A 138 2.22 -1.63 8.18
N ILE A 139 2.35 -1.79 9.50
CA ILE A 139 1.30 -1.37 10.43
C ILE A 139 1.06 0.14 10.32
N GLU A 140 2.13 0.95 10.29
CA GLU A 140 2.02 2.40 10.18
C GLU A 140 1.46 2.83 8.82
N ALA A 141 1.87 2.19 7.72
CA ALA A 141 1.30 2.43 6.39
C ALA A 141 -0.21 2.15 6.33
N GLU A 142 -0.64 1.02 6.88
CA GLU A 142 -2.06 0.68 7.00
C GLU A 142 -2.82 1.65 7.90
N CYS A 143 -2.23 2.04 9.04
CA CYS A 143 -2.85 3.00 9.94
C CYS A 143 -3.03 4.37 9.30
N LYS A 144 -2.01 4.85 8.58
CA LYS A 144 -2.08 6.12 7.83
C LYS A 144 -3.19 6.08 6.79
N THR A 145 -3.30 4.96 6.07
CA THR A 145 -4.35 4.74 5.08
C THR A 145 -5.74 4.85 5.71
N VAL A 146 -5.96 4.21 6.87
CA VAL A 146 -7.21 4.32 7.62
C VAL A 146 -7.49 5.76 8.08
N GLU A 147 -6.49 6.46 8.64
CA GLU A 147 -6.62 7.86 9.11
C GLU A 147 -7.11 8.79 8.01
N VAL A 148 -6.53 8.68 6.82
CA VAL A 148 -6.89 9.50 5.66
C VAL A 148 -8.35 9.34 5.29
N PHE A 149 -8.89 8.12 5.34
CA PHE A 149 -10.28 7.88 4.96
C PHE A 149 -11.28 8.16 6.09
N VAL A 150 -10.86 8.06 7.34
CA VAL A 150 -11.70 8.41 8.50
C VAL A 150 -11.88 9.93 8.62
N SER A 151 -10.85 10.72 8.33
CA SER A 151 -10.93 12.20 8.43
C SER A 151 -11.94 12.82 7.45
N GLU A 152 -12.21 12.15 6.32
CA GLU A 152 -13.17 12.58 5.29
C GLU A 152 -14.25 11.49 5.04
N ILE A 153 -14.81 10.91 6.10
CA ILE A 153 -15.60 9.68 6.02
C ILE A 153 -16.80 9.75 5.08
N ASN A 154 -17.48 10.90 4.96
CA ASN A 154 -18.66 11.01 4.09
C ASN A 154 -18.34 10.87 2.60
N PHE A 155 -17.09 11.16 2.21
CA PHE A 155 -16.61 11.02 0.84
C PHE A 155 -15.98 9.65 0.60
N ASN A 156 -15.36 9.08 1.64
CA ASN A 156 -14.51 7.90 1.55
C ASN A 156 -15.14 6.62 2.12
N ARG A 157 -16.47 6.58 2.33
CA ARG A 157 -17.20 5.44 2.93
C ARG A 157 -16.81 4.09 2.33
N ASN A 158 -16.70 4.04 1.01
CA ASN A 158 -16.39 2.82 0.27
C ASN A 158 -14.94 2.35 0.53
N CYS A 159 -13.98 3.29 0.60
CA CYS A 159 -12.59 2.98 0.92
C CYS A 159 -12.43 2.49 2.35
N ILE A 160 -13.02 3.19 3.32
CA ILE A 160 -12.90 2.81 4.74
C ILE A 160 -13.60 1.47 5.01
N GLN A 161 -14.72 1.20 4.36
CA GLN A 161 -15.38 -0.09 4.46
C GLN A 161 -14.53 -1.21 3.86
N PHE A 162 -14.00 -1.03 2.66
CA PHE A 162 -13.14 -2.01 2.00
C PHE A 162 -11.93 -2.35 2.90
N LEU A 163 -11.26 -1.33 3.44
CA LEU A 163 -10.17 -1.50 4.39
C LEU A 163 -10.60 -2.24 5.66
N ALA A 164 -11.73 -1.85 6.26
CA ALA A 164 -12.22 -2.48 7.48
C ALA A 164 -12.54 -3.97 7.27
N ILE A 165 -13.16 -4.34 6.14
CA ILE A 165 -13.41 -5.73 5.78
C ILE A 165 -12.08 -6.48 5.57
N ARG A 166 -11.15 -5.91 4.80
CA ARG A 166 -9.82 -6.51 4.56
C ARG A 166 -9.09 -6.80 5.87
N LEU A 167 -9.01 -5.82 6.77
CA LEU A 167 -8.32 -5.94 8.06
C LEU A 167 -9.01 -6.95 8.98
N LEU A 168 -10.35 -6.98 9.02
CA LEU A 168 -11.09 -8.00 9.77
C LEU A 168 -10.82 -9.41 9.24
N ASN A 169 -10.74 -9.58 7.92
CA ASN A 169 -10.41 -10.87 7.29
C ASN A 169 -8.94 -11.27 7.57
N TRP A 170 -8.00 -10.34 7.41
CA TRP A 170 -6.58 -10.57 7.72
C TRP A 170 -6.35 -10.97 9.17
N SER A 171 -7.10 -10.38 10.12
CA SER A 171 -7.02 -10.73 11.55
C SER A 171 -7.39 -12.20 11.86
N GLN A 172 -8.06 -12.87 10.91
CA GLN A 172 -8.49 -14.27 10.96
C GLN A 172 -7.73 -15.15 9.96
N SER A 173 -6.81 -14.58 9.16
CA SER A 173 -6.07 -15.33 8.15
C SER A 173 -5.05 -16.27 8.77
N ASN A 174 -4.71 -17.33 8.02
CA ASN A 174 -3.64 -18.27 8.40
C ASN A 174 -2.24 -17.68 8.18
N ASN A 175 -2.12 -16.60 7.40
CA ASN A 175 -0.86 -15.89 7.20
C ASN A 175 -0.56 -15.05 8.47
N ASN A 176 0.45 -15.48 9.24
CA ASN A 176 0.83 -14.82 10.48
C ASN A 176 1.17 -13.34 10.27
N TYR A 177 1.82 -12.99 9.17
CA TYR A 177 2.24 -11.61 8.88
C TYR A 177 1.03 -10.69 8.70
N LYS A 178 0.10 -11.04 7.81
CA LYS A 178 -1.16 -10.31 7.61
C LYS A 178 -1.97 -10.20 8.90
N LYS A 179 -1.97 -11.26 9.71
CA LYS A 179 -2.65 -11.28 11.02
C LYS A 179 -2.02 -10.31 12.01
N HIS A 180 -0.69 -10.22 12.07
CA HIS A 180 0.02 -9.27 12.93
C HIS A 180 -0.21 -7.82 12.49
N ILE A 181 -0.11 -7.53 11.19
CA ILE A 181 -0.44 -6.21 10.64
C ILE A 181 -1.86 -5.81 11.02
N ALA A 182 -2.84 -6.66 10.72
CA ALA A 182 -4.24 -6.40 11.02
C ALA A 182 -4.50 -6.18 12.51
N LYS A 183 -3.84 -6.94 13.40
CA LYS A 183 -3.95 -6.72 14.85
C LYS A 183 -3.39 -5.36 15.27
N GLY A 184 -2.23 -4.95 14.75
CA GLY A 184 -1.65 -3.64 15.02
C GLY A 184 -2.61 -2.50 14.68
N VAL A 185 -3.18 -2.54 13.48
CA VAL A 185 -4.16 -1.54 13.01
C VAL A 185 -5.46 -1.60 13.83
N ILE A 186 -6.01 -2.79 14.08
CA ILE A 186 -7.23 -2.98 14.87
C ILE A 186 -7.04 -2.52 16.33
N ASN A 187 -5.84 -2.59 16.89
CA ASN A 187 -5.58 -2.07 18.23
C ASN A 187 -5.67 -0.54 18.25
N LYS A 188 -5.13 0.15 17.23
CA LYS A 188 -5.18 1.61 17.12
C LYS A 188 -6.61 2.15 16.93
N PHE A 189 -7.41 1.51 16.06
CA PHE A 189 -8.78 1.98 15.74
C PHE A 189 -9.88 1.15 16.39
N THR A 190 -9.57 0.23 17.29
CA THR A 190 -10.51 -0.72 17.90
C THR A 190 -11.25 -1.67 16.94
N ARG A 191 -11.48 -2.90 17.41
CA ARG A 191 -12.31 -3.86 16.67
C ARG A 191 -13.76 -3.41 16.50
N LYS A 192 -14.26 -2.58 17.43
CA LYS A 192 -15.64 -2.07 17.39
C LYS A 192 -15.83 -1.10 16.22
N GLN A 193 -14.91 -0.16 15.99
CA GLN A 193 -15.03 0.76 14.85
C GLN A 193 -14.85 0.02 13.52
N MET A 194 -13.90 -0.93 13.44
CA MET A 194 -13.74 -1.76 12.24
C MET A 194 -15.02 -2.51 11.86
N LYS A 195 -15.73 -3.09 12.84
CA LYS A 195 -17.04 -3.73 12.62
C LYS A 195 -18.15 -2.76 12.22
N LEU A 196 -18.07 -1.50 12.66
CA LEU A 196 -19.02 -0.46 12.25
C LEU A 196 -18.76 -0.04 10.80
N TRP A 197 -17.50 0.26 10.48
CA TRP A 197 -17.08 0.67 9.14
C TRP A 197 -17.29 -0.42 8.09
N SER A 198 -17.10 -1.70 8.44
CA SER A 198 -17.37 -2.81 7.52
C SER A 198 -18.85 -2.93 7.11
N LYS A 199 -19.75 -2.33 7.89
CA LYS A 199 -21.21 -2.35 7.68
C LYS A 199 -21.77 -1.06 7.08
N LEU A 200 -20.93 -0.09 6.74
CA LEU A 200 -21.39 1.07 5.98
C LEU A 200 -22.06 0.56 4.70
N ASP A 201 -23.20 1.14 4.30
CA ASP A 201 -23.97 0.57 3.20
C ASP A 201 -23.16 0.49 1.91
N PHE A 202 -23.15 -0.73 1.36
CA PHE A 202 -22.46 -1.07 0.13
C PHE A 202 -23.31 -2.11 -0.57
N ASP A 203 -24.09 -1.64 -1.54
CA ASP A 203 -24.88 -2.51 -2.39
C ASP A 203 -23.97 -3.52 -3.15
N PHE A 204 -22.69 -3.20 -3.29
CA PHE A 204 -21.72 -3.93 -4.09
C PHE A 204 -20.94 -5.08 -3.40
N TYR A 205 -20.76 -5.12 -2.06
CA TYR A 205 -19.96 -6.21 -1.43
C TYR A 205 -20.61 -7.58 -1.62
N LYS A 206 -21.95 -7.60 -1.76
CA LYS A 206 -22.70 -8.79 -2.16
C LYS A 206 -22.31 -9.27 -3.56
N GLU A 207 -22.06 -8.36 -4.51
CA GLU A 207 -21.67 -8.69 -5.88
C GLU A 207 -20.21 -9.14 -5.97
N TYR A 208 -19.27 -8.43 -5.31
CA TYR A 208 -17.86 -8.82 -5.27
C TYR A 208 -17.65 -10.20 -4.63
N LYS A 209 -18.30 -10.47 -3.49
CA LYS A 209 -18.18 -11.76 -2.80
C LYS A 209 -18.62 -12.93 -3.69
N ASN A 210 -19.56 -12.70 -4.61
CA ASN A 210 -20.04 -13.70 -5.56
C ASN A 210 -19.14 -13.86 -6.79
N SER A 211 -18.20 -12.94 -7.06
CA SER A 211 -17.29 -12.99 -8.22
C SER A 211 -15.90 -13.54 -7.92
N ILE A 212 -15.52 -13.66 -6.64
CA ILE A 212 -14.26 -14.25 -6.16
C ILE A 212 -14.44 -15.61 -5.45
N SER A 213 -15.66 -16.15 -5.47
CA SER A 213 -16.01 -17.53 -5.09
C SER A 213 -16.25 -18.37 -6.34
#